data_AF-A0A7X6VPB3-F1
#
_entry.id   AF-A0A7X6VPB3-F1
#
_cell.length_a   1.000
_cell.length_b   1.000
_cell.length_c   1.000
_cell.angle_alpha   90.00
_cell.angle_beta   90.00
_cell.angle_gamma   90.00
#
_symmetry.space_group_name_H-M   'P 1'
#
loop_
_entity.id
_entity.type
_entity.pdbx_description
1 polymer ?
#
loop_
_entity_poly.entity_id
_entity_poly.type
_entity_poly.pdbx_seq_one_letter_code
_entity_poly.pdbx_strand_id
1 'polypeptide(L)'
;MSRVSNPMIQNIMLSDMHKNLSRLLEYQHQLATTKKHSRPSDNPIDVVRELALQTSLTENSQYIRNQDDAMTWLSNTDTAFNQMTDILHSIRELTIYAGNGALGAGESEAIASEISELQEELRNTANYSVEGRYLLSGLSTGVKPFLRDESGQVVYRGNTGKVTYEMERGVEGTVSFYGREVFPEDYASNTLTSVDLPLDFQWTGRDEILQISVGSRTVKVHIPETWIDANLNGSDNPTDYNRFRDSGELSGHTLDDIAELIRSSMDMGDVSRLLSVTVDKDEAGGTQRLVFTSHTGEPLAVTGWPETDGVAQAQTIESLDLSAWTAGNGTIRLFFKGGEDVEFTLDASDTPATIADKLTTVLGVAARLSPDGTRLLVTSQEPGKSFTLELTGAARSLFSTSAEDRVLISSQPAARPVDHSHIDFAAFLGIETALKSRQFGSGEVLALTDDLNLRFESGKNAAELKINGGVSITID
;
A
#
# COMPACT_ATOMS: atom_id res chain seq x y z
N MET A 1 -70.26 42.51 26.77
CA MET A 1 -70.32 41.09 27.16
C MET A 1 -71.40 40.41 26.33
N SER A 2 -71.04 39.46 25.46
CA SER A 2 -72.06 38.69 24.72
C SER A 2 -72.78 37.74 25.69
N ARG A 3 -74.11 37.61 25.60
CA ARG A 3 -74.89 36.70 26.45
C ARG A 3 -74.69 35.27 25.96
N VAL A 4 -74.06 34.42 26.78
CA VAL A 4 -74.02 32.96 26.55
C VAL A 4 -75.40 32.39 26.92
N SER A 5 -76.05 31.68 26.00
CA SER A 5 -77.36 31.05 26.22
C SER A 5 -77.20 29.59 26.67
N ASN A 6 -78.13 29.06 27.47
CA ASN A 6 -78.14 27.66 27.90
C ASN A 6 -77.95 26.62 26.74
N PRO A 7 -78.59 26.78 25.56
CA PRO A 7 -78.32 25.87 24.43
C PRO A 7 -76.89 25.99 23.89
N MET A 8 -76.23 27.14 24.01
CA MET A 8 -74.82 27.30 23.64
C MET A 8 -73.91 26.47 24.56
N ILE A 9 -74.17 26.45 25.87
CA ILE A 9 -73.41 25.65 26.84
C ILE A 9 -73.60 24.14 26.59
N GLN A 10 -74.84 23.70 26.35
CA GLN A 10 -75.14 22.30 26.04
C GLN A 10 -74.46 21.84 24.74
N ASN A 11 -74.46 22.67 23.70
CA ASN A 11 -73.80 22.35 22.43
C ASN A 11 -72.28 22.30 22.56
N ILE A 12 -71.67 23.19 23.36
CA ILE A 12 -70.23 23.14 23.65
C ILE A 12 -69.87 21.83 24.36
N MET A 13 -70.64 21.46 25.40
CA MET A 13 -70.41 20.21 26.15
C MET A 13 -70.54 18.95 25.28
N LEU A 14 -71.57 18.88 24.42
CA LEU A 14 -71.75 17.78 23.48
C LEU A 14 -70.61 17.70 22.45
N SER A 15 -70.18 18.85 21.91
CA SER A 15 -69.01 18.93 21.02
C SER A 15 -67.74 18.40 21.71
N ASP A 16 -67.52 18.77 22.97
CA ASP A 16 -66.34 18.35 23.71
C ASP A 16 -66.37 16.85 24.06
N MET A 17 -67.53 16.28 24.38
CA MET A 17 -67.68 14.83 24.54
C MET A 17 -67.39 14.08 23.23
N HIS A 18 -67.89 14.55 22.10
CA HIS A 18 -67.58 13.94 20.81
C HIS A 18 -66.09 14.01 20.47
N LYS A 19 -65.41 15.14 20.75
CA LYS A 19 -63.95 15.26 20.58
C LYS A 19 -63.19 14.26 21.47
N ASN A 20 -63.62 14.08 22.72
CA ASN A 20 -62.98 13.13 23.64
C ASN A 20 -63.19 11.68 23.20
N LEU A 21 -64.39 11.32 22.72
CA LEU A 21 -64.65 9.99 22.17
C LEU A 21 -63.77 9.70 20.95
N SER A 22 -63.63 10.67 20.04
CA SER A 22 -62.75 10.52 18.86
C SER A 22 -61.29 10.29 19.25
N ARG A 23 -60.76 11.03 20.24
CA ARG A 23 -59.39 10.84 20.75
C ARG A 23 -59.19 9.47 21.39
N LEU A 24 -60.18 9.00 22.15
CA LEU A 24 -60.13 7.67 22.78
C LEU A 24 -60.07 6.57 21.72
N LEU A 25 -60.92 6.66 20.69
CA LEU A 25 -60.92 5.70 19.58
C LEU A 25 -59.59 5.72 18.82
N GLU A 26 -59.00 6.90 18.61
CA GLU A 26 -57.67 7.04 18.00
C GLU A 26 -56.59 6.34 18.83
N TYR A 27 -56.53 6.58 20.14
CA TYR A 27 -55.55 5.91 21.01
C TYR A 27 -55.77 4.40 21.10
N GLN A 28 -57.02 3.94 21.13
CA GLN A 28 -57.32 2.51 21.06
C GLN A 28 -56.81 1.90 19.75
N HIS A 29 -56.95 2.60 18.63
CA HIS A 29 -56.42 2.17 17.34
C HIS A 29 -54.88 2.14 17.31
N GLN A 30 -54.22 3.18 17.85
CA GLN A 30 -52.77 3.23 17.97
C GLN A 30 -52.23 2.12 18.89
N LEU A 31 -52.93 1.80 19.99
CA LEU A 31 -52.58 0.68 20.88
C LEU A 31 -52.76 -0.67 20.19
N ALA A 32 -53.84 -0.86 19.43
CA ALA A 32 -54.09 -2.11 18.72
C ALA A 32 -53.08 -2.36 17.58
N THR A 33 -52.67 -1.31 16.87
CA THR A 33 -51.74 -1.41 15.74
C THR A 33 -50.27 -1.21 16.11
N THR A 34 -50.01 -0.74 17.34
CA THR A 34 -48.71 -0.24 17.83
C THR A 34 -48.06 0.82 16.95
N LYS A 35 -48.81 1.42 16.03
CA LYS A 35 -48.37 2.48 15.12
C LYS A 35 -48.93 3.82 15.57
N LYS A 36 -48.05 4.82 15.64
CA LYS A 36 -48.42 6.20 15.97
C LYS A 36 -49.29 6.85 14.87
N HIS A 37 -49.01 6.51 13.61
CA HIS A 37 -49.77 6.98 12.45
C HIS A 37 -50.26 5.77 11.66
N SER A 38 -51.56 5.70 11.36
CA SER A 38 -52.10 4.58 10.57
C SER A 38 -52.52 5.02 9.17
N ARG A 39 -52.77 6.32 8.97
CA ARG A 39 -53.18 6.87 7.69
C ARG A 39 -52.25 8.03 7.32
N PRO A 40 -51.95 8.21 6.01
CA PRO A 40 -51.21 9.39 5.56
C PRO A 40 -51.86 10.72 5.93
N SER A 41 -53.18 10.73 6.20
CA SER A 41 -53.91 11.91 6.66
C SER A 41 -53.60 12.33 8.10
N ASP A 42 -53.09 11.42 8.95
CA ASP A 42 -52.92 11.67 10.39
C ASP A 42 -51.74 12.63 10.64
N ASN A 43 -50.63 12.42 9.92
CA ASN A 43 -49.54 13.38 9.79
C ASN A 43 -48.79 13.14 8.46
N PRO A 44 -49.06 13.92 7.41
CA PRO A 44 -48.46 13.67 6.10
C PRO A 44 -46.93 13.84 6.10
N ILE A 45 -46.37 14.69 6.97
CA ILE A 45 -44.92 14.93 7.01
C ILE A 45 -44.21 13.74 7.65
N ASP A 46 -44.68 13.29 8.81
CA ASP A 46 -44.06 12.18 9.54
C ASP A 46 -44.23 10.86 8.76
N VAL A 47 -45.41 10.62 8.16
CA VAL A 47 -45.68 9.40 7.38
C VAL A 47 -44.83 9.33 6.11
N VAL A 48 -44.58 10.45 5.41
CA VAL A 48 -43.68 10.45 4.25
C VAL A 48 -42.25 10.06 4.66
N ARG A 49 -41.77 10.55 5.81
CA ARG A 49 -40.47 10.16 6.35
C ARG A 49 -40.44 8.68 6.75
N GLU A 50 -41.49 8.18 7.39
CA GLU A 50 -41.61 6.76 7.75
C GLU A 50 -41.58 5.85 6.51
N LEU A 51 -42.35 6.20 5.47
CA LEU A 51 -42.37 5.45 4.21
C LEU A 51 -40.98 5.45 3.54
N ALA A 52 -40.30 6.60 3.50
CA ALA A 52 -38.94 6.67 2.97
C ALA A 52 -37.97 5.75 3.73
N LEU A 53 -38.06 5.71 5.07
CA LEU A 53 -37.26 4.80 5.90
C LEU A 53 -37.61 3.33 5.66
N GLN A 54 -38.90 2.98 5.52
CA GLN A 54 -39.33 1.62 5.21
C GLN A 54 -38.83 1.16 3.83
N THR A 55 -38.85 2.05 2.83
CA THR A 55 -38.25 1.80 1.53
C THR A 55 -36.74 1.56 1.67
N SER A 56 -36.02 2.41 2.41
CA SER A 56 -34.58 2.21 2.66
C SER A 56 -34.27 0.90 3.39
N LEU A 57 -35.10 0.48 4.35
CA LEU A 57 -34.95 -0.82 5.02
C LEU A 57 -35.19 -1.99 4.06
N THR A 58 -36.19 -1.86 3.18
CA THR A 58 -36.50 -2.90 2.18
C THR A 58 -35.36 -3.04 1.17
N GLU A 59 -34.84 -1.92 0.66
CA GLU A 59 -33.67 -1.87 -0.21
C GLU A 59 -32.44 -2.48 0.48
N ASN A 60 -32.15 -2.09 1.73
CA ASN A 60 -31.03 -2.66 2.49
C ASN A 60 -31.18 -4.19 2.67
N SER A 61 -32.40 -4.68 2.95
CA SER A 61 -32.65 -6.11 3.03
C SER A 61 -32.37 -6.84 1.71
N GLN A 62 -32.63 -6.19 0.57
CA GLN A 62 -32.32 -6.74 -0.76
C GLN A 62 -30.81 -6.74 -1.01
N TYR A 63 -30.11 -5.68 -0.61
CA TYR A 63 -28.66 -5.61 -0.70
C TYR A 63 -27.96 -6.69 0.12
N ILE A 64 -28.43 -6.98 1.35
CA ILE A 64 -27.91 -8.09 2.16
C ILE A 64 -28.10 -9.42 1.41
N ARG A 65 -29.30 -9.68 0.86
CA ARG A 65 -29.53 -10.90 0.06
C ARG A 65 -28.61 -10.99 -1.17
N ASN A 66 -28.43 -9.88 -1.88
CA ASN A 66 -27.52 -9.82 -3.03
C ASN A 66 -26.06 -10.11 -2.62
N GLN A 67 -25.63 -9.63 -1.44
CA GLN A 67 -24.30 -9.91 -0.90
C GLN A 67 -24.14 -11.38 -0.51
N ASP A 68 -25.15 -11.98 0.12
CA ASP A 68 -25.14 -13.40 0.49
C ASP A 68 -25.09 -14.30 -0.78
N ASP A 69 -25.86 -13.96 -1.81
CA ASP A 69 -25.86 -14.64 -3.11
C ASP A 69 -24.49 -14.48 -3.81
N ALA A 70 -23.91 -13.28 -3.77
CA ALA A 70 -22.58 -12.98 -4.29
C ALA A 70 -21.49 -13.81 -3.59
N MET A 71 -21.51 -13.87 -2.25
CA MET A 71 -20.56 -14.67 -1.46
C MET A 71 -20.69 -16.16 -1.79
N THR A 72 -21.92 -16.67 -1.89
CA THR A 72 -22.19 -18.06 -2.28
C THR A 72 -21.65 -18.36 -3.68
N TRP A 73 -21.86 -17.46 -4.63
CA TRP A 73 -21.35 -17.62 -6.00
C TRP A 73 -19.82 -17.64 -6.04
N LEU A 74 -19.16 -16.70 -5.35
CA LEU A 74 -17.71 -16.60 -5.28
C LEU A 74 -17.09 -17.80 -4.58
N SER A 75 -17.66 -18.26 -3.47
CA SER A 75 -17.16 -19.43 -2.72
C SER A 75 -17.21 -20.72 -3.55
N ASN A 76 -18.28 -20.94 -4.30
CA ASN A 76 -18.38 -22.08 -5.21
C ASN A 76 -17.41 -21.97 -6.38
N THR A 77 -17.20 -20.75 -6.90
CA THR A 77 -16.23 -20.50 -7.97
C THR A 77 -14.79 -20.75 -7.50
N ASP A 78 -14.45 -20.28 -6.30
CA ASP A 78 -13.16 -20.51 -5.67
C ASP A 78 -12.89 -21.99 -5.44
N THR A 79 -13.88 -22.74 -4.93
CA THR A 79 -13.80 -24.20 -4.78
C THR A 79 -13.53 -24.89 -6.12
N ALA A 80 -14.22 -24.48 -7.19
CA ALA A 80 -14.00 -25.01 -8.53
C ALA A 80 -12.59 -24.68 -9.06
N PHE A 81 -12.08 -23.48 -8.81
CA PHE A 81 -10.72 -23.08 -9.21
C PHE A 81 -9.63 -23.81 -8.42
N ASN A 82 -9.84 -24.07 -7.13
CA ASN A 82 -8.92 -24.88 -6.33
C ASN A 82 -8.82 -26.31 -6.91
N GLN A 83 -9.96 -26.94 -7.22
CA GLN A 83 -9.99 -28.25 -7.89
C GLN A 83 -9.30 -28.24 -9.26
N MET A 84 -9.54 -27.21 -10.08
CA MET A 84 -8.84 -27.08 -11.37
C MET A 84 -7.33 -26.92 -11.19
N THR A 85 -6.90 -26.17 -10.19
CA THR A 85 -5.49 -25.95 -9.88
C THR A 85 -4.81 -27.25 -9.45
N ASP A 86 -5.45 -28.06 -8.61
CA ASP A 86 -4.96 -29.37 -8.21
C ASP A 86 -4.79 -30.31 -9.42
N ILE A 87 -5.80 -30.36 -10.31
CA ILE A 87 -5.73 -31.16 -11.55
C ILE A 87 -4.55 -30.69 -12.44
N LEU A 88 -4.35 -29.38 -12.58
CA LEU A 88 -3.23 -28.83 -13.35
C LEU A 88 -1.88 -29.15 -12.71
N HIS A 89 -1.79 -29.17 -11.37
CA HIS A 89 -0.59 -29.60 -10.66
C HIS A 89 -0.27 -31.08 -10.96
N SER A 90 -1.26 -31.97 -10.91
CA SER A 90 -1.07 -33.39 -11.26
C SER A 90 -0.64 -33.57 -12.72
N ILE A 91 -1.26 -32.84 -13.66
CA ILE A 91 -0.84 -32.86 -15.08
C ILE A 91 0.62 -32.41 -15.21
N ARG A 92 1.02 -31.35 -14.50
CA ARG A 92 2.39 -30.84 -14.51
C ARG A 92 3.38 -31.87 -13.94
N GLU A 93 3.06 -32.52 -12.83
CA GLU A 93 3.89 -33.57 -12.23
C GLU A 93 4.10 -34.74 -13.19
N LEU A 94 3.03 -35.25 -13.80
CA LEU A 94 3.08 -36.31 -14.81
C LEU A 94 3.91 -35.89 -16.03
N THR A 95 3.81 -34.63 -16.45
CA THR A 95 4.57 -34.10 -17.59
C THR A 95 6.06 -33.97 -17.27
N ILE A 96 6.41 -33.52 -16.06
CA ILE A 96 7.81 -33.47 -15.61
C ILE A 96 8.39 -34.89 -15.50
N TYR A 97 7.61 -35.82 -14.95
CA TYR A 97 7.99 -37.22 -14.88
C TYR A 97 8.21 -37.82 -16.28
N ALA A 98 7.31 -37.53 -17.22
CA ALA A 98 7.43 -37.91 -18.63
C ALA A 98 8.71 -37.35 -19.29
N GLY A 99 9.12 -36.14 -18.90
CA GLY A 99 10.31 -35.46 -19.42
C GLY A 99 11.65 -36.03 -18.94
N ASN A 100 11.68 -36.87 -17.90
CA ASN A 100 12.92 -37.41 -17.32
C ASN A 100 13.56 -38.55 -18.17
N GLY A 101 13.03 -38.83 -19.36
CA GLY A 101 13.69 -39.59 -20.44
C GLY A 101 13.95 -41.09 -20.23
N ALA A 102 13.72 -41.62 -19.03
CA ALA A 102 13.97 -43.03 -18.68
C ALA A 102 12.76 -43.96 -18.88
N LEU A 103 11.66 -43.48 -19.49
CA LEU A 103 10.39 -44.20 -19.57
C LEU A 103 10.30 -45.11 -20.80
N GLY A 104 9.74 -46.31 -20.61
CA GLY A 104 9.40 -47.21 -21.71
C GLY A 104 8.16 -46.74 -22.50
N ALA A 105 8.02 -47.20 -23.74
CA ALA A 105 6.89 -46.81 -24.61
C ALA A 105 5.51 -47.09 -24.00
N GLY A 106 5.36 -48.19 -23.24
CA GLY A 106 4.10 -48.51 -22.55
C GLY A 106 3.83 -47.63 -21.32
N GLU A 107 4.86 -47.14 -20.64
CA GLU A 107 4.71 -46.22 -19.51
C GLU A 107 4.29 -44.83 -20.00
N SER A 108 4.87 -44.37 -21.11
CA SER A 108 4.45 -43.11 -21.76
C SER A 108 3.01 -43.14 -22.26
N GLU A 109 2.54 -44.28 -22.78
CA GLU A 109 1.13 -44.45 -23.20
C GLU A 109 0.18 -44.44 -22.01
N ALA A 110 0.56 -45.08 -20.89
CA ALA A 110 -0.23 -45.04 -19.65
C ALA A 110 -0.34 -43.61 -19.10
N ILE A 111 0.78 -42.86 -19.05
CA ILE A 111 0.80 -41.45 -18.62
C ILE A 111 -0.05 -40.58 -19.56
N ALA A 112 -0.01 -40.81 -20.86
CA ALA A 112 -0.85 -40.08 -21.82
C ALA A 112 -2.35 -40.34 -21.58
N SER A 113 -2.72 -41.58 -21.27
CA SER A 113 -4.10 -41.93 -20.90
C SER A 113 -4.54 -41.22 -19.62
N GLU A 114 -3.68 -41.22 -18.59
CA GLU A 114 -3.96 -40.54 -17.31
C GLU A 114 -4.12 -39.02 -17.50
N ILE A 115 -3.25 -38.38 -18.29
CA ILE A 115 -3.39 -36.96 -18.65
C ILE A 115 -4.71 -36.71 -19.39
N SER A 116 -5.12 -37.61 -20.30
CA SER A 116 -6.39 -37.48 -21.01
C SER A 116 -7.60 -37.59 -20.09
N GLU A 117 -7.54 -38.42 -19.04
CA GLU A 117 -8.57 -38.52 -18.02
C GLU A 117 -8.64 -37.26 -17.16
N LEU A 118 -7.48 -36.74 -16.74
CA LEU A 118 -7.38 -35.47 -15.99
C LEU A 118 -7.89 -34.28 -16.80
N GLN A 119 -7.66 -34.24 -18.12
CA GLN A 119 -8.24 -33.22 -19.00
C GLN A 119 -9.78 -33.29 -19.03
N GLU A 120 -10.33 -34.50 -19.01
CA GLU A 120 -11.78 -34.69 -18.99
C GLU A 120 -12.37 -34.31 -17.62
N GLU A 121 -11.67 -34.59 -16.53
CA GLU A 121 -12.00 -34.11 -15.20
C GLU A 121 -11.99 -32.58 -15.13
N LEU A 122 -10.93 -31.93 -15.62
CA LEU A 122 -10.82 -30.47 -15.69
C LEU A 122 -12.00 -29.86 -16.46
N ARG A 123 -12.36 -30.45 -17.60
CA ARG A 123 -13.54 -30.02 -18.38
C ARG A 123 -14.84 -30.19 -17.59
N ASN A 124 -14.97 -31.24 -16.79
CA ASN A 124 -16.17 -31.45 -15.97
C ASN A 124 -16.23 -30.44 -14.82
N THR A 125 -15.12 -30.15 -14.16
CA THR A 125 -15.00 -29.10 -13.12
C THR A 125 -15.27 -27.71 -13.71
N ALA A 126 -14.77 -27.41 -14.91
CA ALA A 126 -15.06 -26.16 -15.62
C ALA A 126 -16.56 -26.01 -16.00
N ASN A 127 -17.29 -27.12 -16.03
CA ASN A 127 -18.74 -27.17 -16.25
C ASN A 127 -19.52 -27.36 -14.96
N TYR A 128 -18.94 -27.09 -13.79
CA TYR A 128 -19.64 -27.19 -12.52
C TYR A 128 -20.85 -26.24 -12.47
N SER A 129 -21.96 -26.75 -11.92
CA SER A 129 -23.22 -26.02 -11.84
C SER A 129 -23.72 -25.96 -10.40
N VAL A 130 -24.11 -24.76 -9.96
CA VAL A 130 -24.74 -24.50 -8.67
C VAL A 130 -26.18 -24.13 -8.92
N GLU A 131 -27.14 -24.87 -8.34
CA GLU A 131 -28.58 -24.61 -8.51
C GLU A 131 -29.03 -24.53 -9.98
N GLY A 132 -28.40 -25.32 -10.86
CA GLY A 132 -28.68 -25.32 -12.30
C GLY A 132 -28.07 -24.14 -13.07
N ARG A 133 -27.23 -23.32 -12.43
CA ARG A 133 -26.46 -22.23 -13.04
C ARG A 133 -24.99 -22.62 -13.20
N TYR A 134 -24.47 -22.55 -14.42
CA TYR A 134 -23.07 -22.81 -14.72
C TYR A 134 -22.20 -21.59 -14.40
N LEU A 135 -21.15 -21.80 -13.59
CA LEU A 135 -20.32 -20.72 -13.05
C LEU A 135 -19.52 -19.97 -14.14
N LEU A 136 -19.03 -20.69 -15.16
CA LEU A 136 -18.16 -20.15 -16.22
C LEU A 136 -18.88 -19.81 -17.54
N SER A 137 -20.20 -19.74 -17.53
CA SER A 137 -21.01 -19.49 -18.74
C SER A 137 -21.31 -18.01 -19.03
N GLY A 138 -20.82 -17.11 -18.17
CA GLY A 138 -21.12 -15.69 -18.21
C GLY A 138 -22.58 -15.41 -17.80
N LEU A 139 -23.27 -14.51 -18.51
CA LEU A 139 -24.71 -14.24 -18.31
C LEU A 139 -25.60 -15.41 -18.76
N SER A 140 -25.09 -16.33 -19.59
CA SER A 140 -25.85 -17.48 -20.12
C SER A 140 -25.84 -18.65 -19.13
N THR A 141 -26.24 -18.41 -17.88
CA THR A 141 -26.13 -19.35 -16.75
C THR A 141 -26.78 -20.72 -16.96
N GLY A 142 -27.76 -20.84 -17.85
CA GLY A 142 -28.42 -22.11 -18.18
C GLY A 142 -27.72 -22.97 -19.24
N VAL A 143 -26.62 -22.51 -19.83
CA VAL A 143 -25.91 -23.20 -20.92
C VAL A 143 -24.58 -23.74 -20.42
N LYS A 144 -24.31 -25.03 -20.69
CA LYS A 144 -23.03 -25.67 -20.38
C LYS A 144 -21.89 -24.96 -21.14
N PRO A 145 -20.88 -24.38 -20.46
CA PRO A 145 -19.88 -23.53 -21.09
C PRO A 145 -18.95 -24.28 -22.04
N PHE A 146 -18.49 -25.49 -21.70
CA PHE A 146 -17.53 -26.26 -22.47
C PHE A 146 -18.11 -27.58 -22.99
N LEU A 147 -18.22 -27.70 -24.31
CA LEU A 147 -18.67 -28.91 -25.01
C LEU A 147 -17.59 -29.41 -25.96
N ARG A 148 -17.51 -30.73 -26.18
CA ARG A 148 -16.74 -31.29 -27.28
C ARG A 148 -17.57 -31.21 -28.57
N ASP A 149 -16.96 -30.76 -29.65
CA ASP A 149 -17.53 -30.85 -30.98
C ASP A 149 -17.40 -32.28 -31.56
N GLU A 150 -17.96 -32.51 -32.75
CA GLU A 150 -17.86 -33.81 -33.45
C GLU A 150 -16.43 -34.17 -33.85
N SER A 151 -15.50 -33.20 -33.83
CA SER A 151 -14.06 -33.38 -34.08
C SER A 151 -13.25 -33.65 -32.81
N GLY A 152 -13.91 -33.69 -31.64
CA GLY A 152 -13.29 -33.92 -30.34
C GLY A 152 -12.69 -32.68 -29.67
N GLN A 153 -12.80 -31.49 -30.29
CA GLN A 153 -12.25 -30.23 -29.80
C GLN A 153 -13.22 -29.55 -28.83
N VAL A 154 -12.69 -28.94 -27.77
CA VAL A 154 -13.51 -28.25 -26.76
C VAL A 154 -13.87 -26.85 -27.25
N VAL A 155 -15.17 -26.59 -27.43
CA VAL A 155 -15.71 -25.31 -27.88
C VAL A 155 -16.44 -24.63 -26.71
N TYR A 156 -16.13 -23.35 -26.50
CA TYR A 156 -16.84 -22.50 -25.54
C TYR A 156 -18.15 -21.98 -26.14
N ARG A 157 -19.28 -22.25 -25.46
CA ARG A 157 -20.63 -21.79 -25.85
C ARG A 157 -21.26 -20.78 -24.89
N GLY A 158 -20.53 -20.34 -23.87
CA GLY A 158 -20.98 -19.26 -22.98
C GLY A 158 -20.83 -17.89 -23.65
N ASN A 159 -21.21 -16.84 -22.92
CA ASN A 159 -21.03 -15.45 -23.37
C ASN A 159 -19.92 -14.75 -22.54
N THR A 160 -19.52 -13.56 -22.98
CA THR A 160 -18.49 -12.73 -22.31
C THR A 160 -19.07 -11.75 -21.31
N GLY A 161 -20.37 -11.83 -21.01
CA GLY A 161 -21.01 -10.94 -20.06
C GLY A 161 -20.72 -11.37 -18.62
N LYS A 162 -20.57 -10.41 -17.71
CA LYS A 162 -20.38 -10.66 -16.28
C LYS A 162 -21.67 -10.36 -15.51
N VAL A 163 -22.02 -11.22 -14.57
CA VAL A 163 -23.11 -11.04 -13.60
C VAL A 163 -22.64 -10.03 -12.56
N THR A 164 -23.43 -8.96 -12.41
CA THR A 164 -23.25 -7.93 -11.38
C THR A 164 -24.38 -8.00 -10.36
N TYR A 165 -24.05 -7.72 -9.10
CA TYR A 165 -25.01 -7.55 -8.01
C TYR A 165 -24.88 -6.15 -7.44
N GLU A 166 -26.00 -5.47 -7.22
CA GLU A 166 -26.01 -4.21 -6.48
C GLU A 166 -25.88 -4.53 -4.98
N MET A 167 -24.77 -4.10 -4.37
CA MET A 167 -24.42 -4.37 -2.98
C MET A 167 -24.78 -3.22 -2.04
N GLU A 168 -24.87 -2.01 -2.58
CA GLU A 168 -25.38 -0.81 -1.92
C GLU A 168 -25.97 0.10 -3.01
N ARG A 169 -26.74 1.12 -2.61
CA ARG A 169 -27.31 2.09 -3.53
C ARG A 169 -26.26 2.69 -4.45
N GLY A 170 -26.29 2.29 -5.73
CA GLY A 170 -25.36 2.75 -6.76
C GLY A 170 -23.96 2.12 -6.71
N VAL A 171 -23.75 1.09 -5.90
CA VAL A 171 -22.51 0.31 -5.84
C VAL A 171 -22.79 -1.09 -6.37
N GLU A 172 -22.26 -1.38 -7.55
CA GLU A 172 -22.36 -2.69 -8.20
C GLU A 172 -21.06 -3.48 -8.04
N GLY A 173 -21.16 -4.72 -7.59
CA GLY A 173 -20.06 -5.67 -7.52
C GLY A 173 -20.17 -6.73 -8.62
N THR A 174 -19.07 -7.01 -9.31
CA THR A 174 -19.01 -8.10 -10.30
C THR A 174 -18.60 -9.40 -9.61
N VAL A 175 -19.33 -10.49 -9.84
CA VAL A 175 -19.10 -11.76 -9.11
C VAL A 175 -18.84 -12.98 -9.99
N SER A 176 -19.09 -12.88 -11.29
CA SER A 176 -18.88 -14.01 -12.21
C SER A 176 -17.63 -13.85 -13.08
N PHE A 177 -16.99 -14.98 -13.37
CA PHE A 177 -15.96 -15.11 -14.39
C PHE A 177 -16.55 -15.88 -15.58
N TYR A 178 -16.19 -15.50 -16.80
CA TYR A 178 -16.59 -16.26 -17.99
C TYR A 178 -15.46 -17.20 -18.43
N GLY A 179 -15.81 -18.31 -19.09
CA GLY A 179 -14.84 -19.36 -19.41
C GLY A 179 -13.68 -18.90 -20.29
N ARG A 180 -13.86 -17.90 -21.17
CA ARG A 180 -12.76 -17.30 -21.96
C ARG A 180 -11.82 -16.40 -21.14
N GLU A 181 -12.22 -15.95 -19.95
CA GLU A 181 -11.37 -15.22 -19.02
C GLU A 181 -10.43 -16.19 -18.28
N VAL A 182 -10.94 -17.38 -17.96
CA VAL A 182 -10.20 -18.44 -17.28
C VAL A 182 -9.34 -19.26 -18.26
N PHE A 183 -9.88 -19.54 -19.44
CA PHE A 183 -9.27 -20.33 -20.51
C PHE A 183 -9.24 -19.50 -21.81
N PRO A 184 -8.25 -18.60 -21.96
CA PRO A 184 -8.10 -17.81 -23.19
C PRO A 184 -7.71 -18.70 -24.38
N GLU A 185 -8.16 -18.35 -25.59
CA GLU A 185 -7.76 -19.04 -26.82
C GLU A 185 -6.29 -18.75 -27.19
N ASP A 186 -5.84 -17.52 -26.93
CA ASP A 186 -4.47 -17.08 -27.13
C ASP A 186 -3.82 -16.74 -25.78
N TYR A 187 -2.72 -17.43 -25.46
CA TYR A 187 -1.89 -17.05 -24.32
C TYR A 187 -0.97 -15.92 -24.74
N ALA A 188 -1.23 -14.71 -24.23
CA ALA A 188 -0.30 -13.60 -24.33
C ALA A 188 0.48 -13.48 -23.02
N SER A 189 1.80 -13.37 -23.08
CA SER A 189 2.63 -12.96 -21.95
C SER A 189 3.33 -11.66 -22.33
N ASN A 190 3.26 -10.66 -21.45
CA ASN A 190 3.99 -9.42 -21.63
C ASN A 190 5.29 -9.48 -20.85
N THR A 191 6.41 -9.25 -21.52
CA THR A 191 7.74 -9.24 -20.90
C THR A 191 8.32 -7.84 -20.95
N LEU A 192 8.84 -7.37 -19.82
CA LEU A 192 9.60 -6.12 -19.70
C LEU A 192 11.04 -6.47 -19.31
N THR A 193 12.00 -5.99 -20.09
CA THR A 193 13.42 -6.26 -19.90
C THR A 193 14.17 -4.97 -19.61
N SER A 194 15.08 -4.98 -18.64
CA SER A 194 15.98 -3.86 -18.40
C SER A 194 17.03 -3.69 -19.49
N VAL A 195 17.70 -2.54 -19.46
CA VAL A 195 18.98 -2.32 -20.15
C VAL A 195 19.99 -3.36 -19.67
N ASP A 196 20.89 -3.78 -20.56
CA ASP A 196 21.98 -4.70 -20.26
C ASP A 196 23.00 -4.02 -19.32
N LEU A 197 23.28 -4.65 -18.19
CA LEU A 197 24.23 -4.19 -17.18
C LEU A 197 25.45 -5.13 -17.09
N PRO A 198 26.61 -4.64 -16.65
CA PRO A 198 27.76 -5.51 -16.34
C PRO A 198 27.46 -6.52 -15.23
N LEU A 199 28.12 -7.69 -15.24
CA LEU A 199 27.95 -8.73 -14.21
C LEU A 199 28.36 -8.26 -12.80
N ASP A 200 29.24 -7.28 -12.67
CA ASP A 200 29.70 -6.68 -11.41
C ASP A 200 28.85 -5.49 -10.95
N PHE A 201 27.72 -5.22 -11.62
CA PHE A 201 26.83 -4.13 -11.25
C PHE A 201 26.34 -4.23 -9.81
N GLN A 202 26.40 -3.11 -9.10
CA GLN A 202 25.83 -2.93 -7.77
C GLN A 202 25.02 -1.63 -7.69
N TRP A 203 23.79 -1.74 -7.22
CA TRP A 203 22.93 -0.60 -6.96
C TRP A 203 23.28 0.05 -5.62
N THR A 204 23.75 1.30 -5.65
CA THR A 204 24.12 2.11 -4.47
C THR A 204 23.21 3.33 -4.29
N GLY A 205 21.98 3.24 -4.81
CA GLY A 205 20.97 4.28 -4.68
C GLY A 205 20.39 4.37 -3.27
N ARG A 206 19.53 5.38 -3.08
CA ARG A 206 18.82 5.58 -1.81
C ARG A 206 17.71 4.55 -1.65
N ASP A 207 17.12 4.58 -0.47
CA ASP A 207 15.94 3.81 -0.11
C ASP A 207 14.78 4.11 -1.08
N GLU A 208 14.21 3.06 -1.70
CA GLU A 208 13.24 3.21 -2.80
C GLU A 208 12.11 2.19 -2.67
N ILE A 209 10.90 2.59 -3.06
CA ILE A 209 9.76 1.68 -3.24
C ILE A 209 9.52 1.47 -4.73
N LEU A 210 9.70 0.25 -5.21
CA LEU A 210 9.34 -0.14 -6.56
C LEU A 210 7.88 -0.60 -6.60
N GLN A 211 7.02 0.13 -7.30
CA GLN A 211 5.65 -0.29 -7.57
C GLN A 211 5.59 -1.03 -8.90
N ILE A 212 5.16 -2.29 -8.86
CA ILE A 212 4.95 -3.12 -10.05
C ILE A 212 3.46 -3.38 -10.20
N SER A 213 2.92 -3.21 -11.39
CA SER A 213 1.50 -3.36 -11.67
C SER A 213 1.24 -4.25 -12.88
N VAL A 214 0.25 -5.12 -12.75
CA VAL A 214 -0.27 -5.99 -13.81
C VAL A 214 -1.77 -5.73 -13.88
N GLY A 215 -2.22 -5.10 -14.96
CA GLY A 215 -3.62 -4.66 -15.07
C GLY A 215 -4.00 -3.67 -13.96
N SER A 216 -4.98 -4.04 -13.13
CA SER A 216 -5.44 -3.21 -11.99
C SER A 216 -4.73 -3.54 -10.66
N ARG A 217 -3.83 -4.52 -10.65
CA ARG A 217 -3.22 -5.07 -9.44
C ARG A 217 -1.82 -4.52 -9.27
N THR A 218 -1.48 -4.11 -8.05
CA THR A 218 -0.20 -3.47 -7.75
C THR A 218 0.52 -4.17 -6.60
N VAL A 219 1.83 -4.34 -6.74
CA VAL A 219 2.77 -4.79 -5.70
C VAL A 219 3.73 -3.65 -5.42
N LYS A 220 4.05 -3.45 -4.15
CA LYS A 220 5.10 -2.54 -3.73
C LYS A 220 6.24 -3.37 -3.17
N VAL A 221 7.44 -3.12 -3.68
CA VAL A 221 8.67 -3.76 -3.23
C VAL A 221 9.54 -2.69 -2.61
N HIS A 222 9.96 -2.91 -1.37
CA HIS A 222 10.88 -2.01 -0.69
C HIS A 222 12.32 -2.44 -0.98
N ILE A 223 13.12 -1.55 -1.55
CA ILE A 223 14.55 -1.73 -1.81
C ILE A 223 15.31 -0.89 -0.77
N PRO A 224 15.72 -1.48 0.36
CA PRO A 224 16.37 -0.74 1.44
C PRO A 224 17.75 -0.25 1.03
N GLU A 225 18.14 0.94 1.49
CA GLU A 225 19.52 1.40 1.39
C GLU A 225 20.42 0.56 2.31
N THR A 226 21.48 -0.03 1.76
CA THR A 226 22.51 -0.75 2.53
C THR A 226 23.77 0.09 2.63
N TRP A 227 24.05 0.56 3.83
CA TRP A 227 25.31 1.21 4.18
C TRP A 227 25.75 0.70 5.55
N ILE A 228 27.05 0.69 5.79
CA ILE A 228 27.63 0.16 7.02
C ILE A 228 28.18 1.33 7.83
N ASP A 229 27.50 1.68 8.92
CA ASP A 229 28.05 2.53 9.99
C ASP A 229 29.03 1.69 10.84
N ALA A 230 30.15 1.28 10.24
CA ALA A 230 31.10 0.41 10.93
C ALA A 230 31.99 1.22 11.86
N ASN A 231 31.56 1.37 13.12
CA ASN A 231 32.36 0.97 14.28
C ASN A 231 31.54 1.10 15.59
N LEU A 232 30.96 -0.03 16.05
CA LEU A 232 30.56 -0.19 17.46
C LEU A 232 31.66 -0.89 18.30
N ASN A 233 32.84 -1.15 17.72
CA ASN A 233 33.86 -2.11 18.18
C ASN A 233 35.31 -1.57 18.32
N GLY A 234 35.52 -0.25 18.28
CA GLY A 234 36.75 0.45 18.64
C GLY A 234 37.94 0.41 17.66
N SER A 235 37.78 0.20 16.34
CA SER A 235 38.91 0.32 15.39
C SER A 235 38.72 1.38 14.30
N ASP A 236 39.79 2.14 14.01
CA ASP A 236 39.85 3.21 13.01
C ASP A 236 39.53 2.70 11.59
N ASN A 237 38.32 3.00 11.13
CA ASN A 237 38.02 3.25 9.72
C ASN A 237 37.58 4.72 9.61
N PRO A 238 37.89 5.43 8.52
CA PRO A 238 37.51 6.83 8.35
C PRO A 238 36.01 6.92 8.05
N THR A 239 35.20 6.84 9.10
CA THR A 239 33.76 7.08 9.14
C THR A 239 33.52 8.00 10.34
N ASP A 240 32.97 9.19 10.12
CA ASP A 240 32.96 10.28 11.11
C ASP A 240 31.73 10.24 12.05
N TYR A 241 31.03 9.09 12.12
CA TYR A 241 29.88 8.83 13.00
C TYR A 241 28.78 9.89 12.93
N ASN A 242 28.67 10.57 11.81
CA ASN A 242 27.75 11.69 11.66
C ASN A 242 26.33 11.21 11.25
N ARG A 243 26.13 9.91 11.00
CA ARG A 243 24.90 9.31 10.44
C ARG A 243 24.49 9.90 9.08
N PHE A 244 25.47 10.48 8.38
CA PHE A 244 25.37 10.92 7.02
C PHE A 244 26.08 9.92 6.12
N ARG A 245 25.72 9.99 4.85
CA ARG A 245 26.20 9.12 3.79
C ARG A 245 27.57 9.62 3.32
N ASP A 246 28.61 8.82 3.55
CA ASP A 246 29.91 9.03 2.92
C ASP A 246 30.13 8.05 1.76
N SER A 247 30.85 8.50 0.73
CA SER A 247 31.05 7.73 -0.51
C SER A 247 31.82 6.42 -0.33
N GLY A 248 32.40 6.15 0.84
CA GLY A 248 33.14 4.93 1.16
C GLY A 248 32.38 3.89 1.99
N GLU A 249 31.15 4.20 2.45
CA GLU A 249 30.37 3.36 3.38
C GLU A 249 29.21 2.59 2.72
N LEU A 250 29.00 2.81 1.42
CA LEU A 250 27.90 2.23 0.66
C LEU A 250 28.23 0.78 0.29
N SER A 251 27.37 -0.15 0.70
CA SER A 251 27.36 -1.51 0.19
C SER A 251 26.22 -1.61 -0.81
N GLY A 252 26.49 -1.80 -2.11
CA GLY A 252 25.42 -1.87 -3.09
C GLY A 252 24.73 -3.24 -3.12
N HIS A 253 23.51 -3.30 -3.69
CA HIS A 253 22.79 -4.54 -3.96
C HIS A 253 23.13 -5.09 -5.35
N THR A 254 23.35 -6.39 -5.48
CA THR A 254 23.45 -7.02 -6.81
C THR A 254 22.06 -7.14 -7.46
N LEU A 255 21.99 -7.34 -8.78
CA LEU A 255 20.70 -7.60 -9.43
C LEU A 255 19.99 -8.85 -8.88
N ASP A 256 20.75 -9.86 -8.45
CA ASP A 256 20.19 -11.07 -7.83
C ASP A 256 19.54 -10.74 -6.48
N ASP A 257 20.20 -9.91 -5.66
CA ASP A 257 19.65 -9.48 -4.36
C ASP A 257 18.34 -8.71 -4.56
N ILE A 258 18.29 -7.82 -5.56
CA ILE A 258 17.08 -7.06 -5.89
C ILE A 258 15.98 -7.99 -6.42
N ALA A 259 16.32 -8.96 -7.28
CA ALA A 259 15.35 -9.94 -7.76
C ALA A 259 14.81 -10.83 -6.63
N GLU A 260 15.64 -11.17 -5.63
CA GLU A 260 15.23 -11.89 -4.42
C GLU A 260 14.30 -11.02 -3.55
N LEU A 261 14.61 -9.74 -3.35
CA LEU A 261 13.75 -8.79 -2.63
C LEU A 261 12.37 -8.65 -3.30
N ILE A 262 12.34 -8.55 -4.63
CA ILE A 262 11.11 -8.50 -5.42
C ILE A 262 10.33 -9.81 -5.24
N ARG A 263 10.96 -10.97 -5.40
CA ARG A 263 10.31 -12.29 -5.22
C ARG A 263 9.74 -12.46 -3.82
N SER A 264 10.51 -12.15 -2.79
CA SER A 264 10.07 -12.21 -1.38
C SER A 264 8.84 -11.33 -1.13
N SER A 265 8.85 -10.10 -1.66
CA SER A 265 7.71 -9.18 -1.55
C SER A 265 6.48 -9.68 -2.32
N MET A 266 6.68 -10.35 -3.46
CA MET A 266 5.60 -10.93 -4.25
C MET A 266 4.98 -12.17 -3.60
N ASP A 267 5.78 -13.01 -2.93
CA ASP A 267 5.30 -14.17 -2.20
C ASP A 267 4.46 -13.78 -0.98
N MET A 268 4.81 -12.68 -0.28
CA MET A 268 3.98 -12.14 0.79
C MET A 268 2.60 -11.67 0.31
N GLY A 269 2.47 -11.30 -0.97
CA GLY A 269 1.23 -10.82 -1.58
C GLY A 269 0.49 -11.85 -2.44
N ASP A 270 0.95 -13.11 -2.52
CA ASP A 270 0.46 -14.13 -3.47
C ASP A 270 0.50 -13.68 -4.95
N VAL A 271 1.35 -12.71 -5.29
CA VAL A 271 1.44 -12.11 -6.63
C VAL A 271 2.40 -12.86 -7.55
N SER A 272 3.13 -13.85 -7.01
CA SER A 272 4.01 -14.74 -7.79
C SER A 272 3.28 -15.52 -8.89
N ARG A 273 1.95 -15.66 -8.81
CA ARG A 273 1.12 -16.24 -9.88
C ARG A 273 0.90 -15.30 -11.07
N LEU A 274 1.02 -13.99 -10.88
CA LEU A 274 0.70 -12.98 -11.90
C LEU A 274 1.94 -12.54 -12.67
N LEU A 275 3.08 -12.52 -11.99
CA LEU A 275 4.33 -11.99 -12.46
C LEU A 275 5.46 -12.92 -12.01
N SER A 276 6.46 -13.11 -12.86
CA SER A 276 7.76 -13.65 -12.47
C SER A 276 8.86 -12.65 -12.77
N VAL A 277 9.89 -12.64 -11.91
CA VAL A 277 11.07 -11.78 -12.06
C VAL A 277 12.31 -12.66 -12.04
N THR A 278 13.12 -12.56 -13.09
CA THR A 278 14.34 -13.35 -13.27
C THR A 278 15.49 -12.46 -13.71
N VAL A 279 16.72 -12.81 -13.30
CA VAL A 279 17.94 -12.20 -13.83
C VAL A 279 18.47 -13.11 -14.93
N ASP A 280 18.49 -12.61 -16.16
CA ASP A 280 19.09 -13.30 -17.29
C ASP A 280 20.56 -12.87 -17.40
N LYS A 281 21.47 -13.84 -17.35
CA LYS A 281 22.93 -13.61 -17.34
C LYS A 281 23.54 -14.19 -18.61
N ASP A 282 24.12 -13.31 -19.42
CA ASP A 282 24.95 -13.71 -20.54
C ASP A 282 26.42 -13.75 -20.11
N GLU A 283 26.89 -14.94 -19.70
CA GLU A 283 28.28 -15.16 -19.30
C GLU A 283 29.27 -14.93 -20.44
N ALA A 284 28.86 -15.10 -21.70
CA ALA A 284 29.74 -14.88 -22.85
C ALA A 284 29.88 -13.40 -23.21
N GLY A 285 28.80 -12.63 -23.03
CA GLY A 285 28.75 -11.18 -23.21
C GLY A 285 29.21 -10.37 -22.00
N GLY A 286 29.33 -11.00 -20.82
CA GLY A 286 29.66 -10.33 -19.57
C GLY A 286 28.56 -9.38 -19.08
N THR A 287 27.30 -9.64 -19.48
CA THR A 287 26.15 -8.79 -19.18
C THR A 287 25.04 -9.53 -18.44
N GLN A 288 24.18 -8.78 -17.78
CA GLN A 288 23.00 -9.26 -17.09
C GLN A 288 21.84 -8.27 -17.25
N ARG A 289 20.61 -8.78 -17.24
CA ARG A 289 19.39 -7.97 -17.32
C ARG A 289 18.30 -8.51 -16.40
N LEU A 290 17.49 -7.60 -15.89
CA LEU A 290 16.31 -7.92 -15.09
C LEU A 290 15.12 -8.10 -16.03
N VAL A 291 14.44 -9.24 -15.93
CA VAL A 291 13.34 -9.64 -16.80
C VAL A 291 12.09 -9.86 -15.96
N PHE A 292 11.05 -9.10 -16.26
CA PHE A 292 9.71 -9.21 -15.68
C PHE A 292 8.79 -9.88 -16.69
N THR A 293 8.13 -10.98 -16.33
CA THR A 293 7.21 -11.70 -17.21
C THR A 293 5.81 -11.79 -16.59
N SER A 294 4.84 -11.12 -17.21
CA SER A 294 3.42 -11.23 -16.84
C SER A 294 2.82 -12.52 -17.40
N HIS A 295 2.11 -13.25 -16.55
CA HIS A 295 1.46 -14.52 -16.89
C HIS A 295 -0.02 -14.37 -17.28
N THR A 296 -0.59 -13.16 -17.15
CA THR A 296 -2.02 -12.91 -17.38
C THR A 296 -2.34 -12.29 -18.75
N GLY A 297 -1.32 -11.88 -19.50
CA GLY A 297 -1.46 -11.14 -20.76
C GLY A 297 -1.90 -9.68 -20.60
N GLU A 298 -2.14 -9.23 -19.37
CA GLU A 298 -2.40 -7.84 -19.06
C GLU A 298 -1.12 -6.98 -19.13
N PRO A 299 -1.24 -5.69 -19.44
CA PRO A 299 -0.08 -4.80 -19.52
C PRO A 299 0.65 -4.74 -18.18
N LEU A 300 1.98 -4.82 -18.27
CA LEU A 300 2.89 -4.69 -17.15
C LEU A 300 3.38 -3.25 -17.07
N ALA A 301 3.33 -2.67 -15.87
CA ALA A 301 3.89 -1.35 -15.61
C ALA A 301 4.73 -1.35 -14.33
N VAL A 302 5.95 -0.84 -14.42
CA VAL A 302 6.88 -0.64 -13.31
C VAL A 302 7.06 0.85 -13.08
N THR A 303 7.00 1.27 -11.83
CA THR A 303 7.15 2.65 -11.39
C THR A 303 7.98 2.71 -10.12
N GLY A 304 9.14 3.37 -10.14
CA GLY A 304 9.92 3.62 -8.93
C GLY A 304 9.32 4.77 -8.11
N TRP A 305 9.41 4.73 -6.79
CA TRP A 305 9.05 5.85 -5.91
C TRP A 305 10.25 6.10 -5.00
N PRO A 306 10.96 7.24 -5.15
CA PRO A 306 12.09 7.58 -4.29
C PRO A 306 11.71 7.91 -2.84
N GLU A 307 10.49 7.58 -2.42
CA GLU A 307 10.00 7.83 -1.07
C GLU A 307 10.06 6.55 -0.25
N THR A 308 10.96 6.55 0.73
CA THR A 308 10.52 6.26 2.09
C THR A 308 10.33 7.57 2.84
N ASP A 309 9.13 7.73 3.37
CA ASP A 309 8.66 8.88 4.13
C ASP A 309 9.68 9.35 5.17
N GLY A 310 9.75 10.68 5.37
CA GLY A 310 10.71 11.38 6.23
C GLY A 310 11.15 10.60 7.46
N VAL A 311 12.25 9.85 7.33
CA VAL A 311 12.87 9.15 8.44
C VAL A 311 13.21 10.20 9.49
N ALA A 312 12.47 10.17 10.60
CA ALA A 312 12.65 11.12 11.69
C ALA A 312 14.11 11.03 12.13
N GLN A 313 14.90 12.09 11.94
CA GLN A 313 16.29 12.01 12.34
C GLN A 313 16.36 11.87 13.86
N ALA A 314 17.49 11.35 14.33
CA ALA A 314 17.80 11.47 15.73
C ALA A 314 17.86 12.95 16.10
N GLN A 315 17.16 13.30 17.17
CA GLN A 315 17.12 14.68 17.63
C GLN A 315 18.47 15.00 18.30
N THR A 316 18.93 16.24 18.12
CA THR A 316 20.22 16.70 18.66
C THR A 316 20.02 17.99 19.45
N ILE A 317 20.79 18.16 20.52
CA ILE A 317 20.96 19.41 21.25
C ILE A 317 22.41 19.85 21.06
N GLU A 318 22.61 21.07 20.57
CA GLU A 318 23.91 21.69 20.38
C GLU A 318 24.23 22.63 21.55
N SER A 319 25.47 22.59 22.03
CA SER A 319 25.98 23.50 23.06
C SER A 319 26.31 24.89 22.50
N LEU A 320 26.41 25.87 23.40
CA LEU A 320 27.04 27.16 23.09
C LEU A 320 28.53 26.98 22.80
N ASP A 321 29.17 28.01 22.25
CA ASP A 321 30.61 28.04 22.04
C ASP A 321 31.35 27.89 23.38
N LEU A 322 32.10 26.79 23.50
CA LEU A 322 32.81 26.37 24.69
C LEU A 322 34.13 27.13 24.90
N SER A 323 34.54 28.00 23.96
CA SER A 323 35.77 28.80 24.05
C SER A 323 35.84 29.71 25.29
N ALA A 324 34.69 30.11 25.83
CA ALA A 324 34.55 30.93 27.03
C ALA A 324 34.03 30.16 28.25
N TRP A 325 33.87 28.83 28.16
CA TRP A 325 33.33 28.01 29.24
C TRP A 325 34.38 27.72 30.31
N THR A 326 33.98 27.82 31.57
CA THR A 326 34.83 27.52 32.73
C THR A 326 34.26 26.34 33.51
N ALA A 327 35.12 25.36 33.84
CA ALA A 327 34.74 24.21 34.65
C ALA A 327 34.27 24.63 36.05
N GLY A 328 33.24 23.96 36.55
CA GLY A 328 32.66 24.20 37.87
C GLY A 328 31.64 23.13 38.21
N ASN A 329 31.11 23.17 39.44
CA ASN A 329 30.17 22.16 39.90
C ASN A 329 28.77 22.38 39.32
N GLY A 330 28.12 21.30 38.89
CA GLY A 330 26.78 21.37 38.31
C GLY A 330 26.14 20.00 38.17
N THR A 331 24.89 19.98 37.71
CA THR A 331 24.17 18.72 37.47
C THR A 331 23.49 18.76 36.10
N ILE A 332 23.60 17.66 35.35
CA ILE A 332 22.83 17.40 34.13
C ILE A 332 21.89 16.24 34.44
N ARG A 333 20.58 16.45 34.29
CA ARG A 333 19.59 15.37 34.33
C ARG A 333 19.01 15.17 32.94
N LEU A 334 18.97 13.93 32.47
CA LEU A 334 18.46 13.58 31.16
C LEU A 334 17.13 12.85 31.29
N PHE A 335 16.12 13.36 30.60
CA PHE A 335 14.76 12.81 30.57
C PHE A 335 14.43 12.30 29.16
N PHE A 336 14.11 11.01 29.05
CA PHE A 336 13.43 10.46 27.89
C PHE A 336 11.93 10.40 28.15
N LYS A 337 11.10 10.71 27.14
CA LYS A 337 9.64 10.61 27.27
C LYS A 337 9.24 9.13 27.48
N GLY A 338 9.05 8.72 28.73
CA GLY A 338 8.70 7.35 29.13
C GLY A 338 9.87 6.44 29.53
N GLY A 339 11.07 6.99 29.81
CA GLY A 339 12.25 6.25 30.27
C GLY A 339 12.64 6.52 31.73
N GLU A 340 13.75 5.93 32.18
CA GLU A 340 14.34 6.17 33.51
C GLU A 340 15.16 7.48 33.52
N ASP A 341 15.02 8.27 34.58
CA ASP A 341 15.73 9.53 34.74
C ASP A 341 17.18 9.27 35.17
N VAL A 342 18.15 9.86 34.46
CA VAL A 342 19.58 9.70 34.81
C VAL A 342 20.19 11.05 35.17
N GLU A 343 20.84 11.10 36.34
CA GLU A 343 21.44 12.31 36.92
C GLU A 343 22.97 12.21 36.93
N PHE A 344 23.63 13.25 36.43
CA PHE A 344 25.08 13.36 36.37
C PHE A 344 25.55 14.59 37.15
N THR A 345 26.63 14.41 37.91
CA THR A 345 27.34 15.52 38.56
C THR A 345 28.57 15.89 37.75
N LEU A 346 28.75 17.19 37.55
CA LEU A 346 29.93 17.81 36.97
C LEU A 346 30.84 18.28 38.09
N ASP A 347 32.12 17.98 37.97
CA ASP A 347 33.17 18.41 38.89
C ASP A 347 34.09 19.45 38.23
N ALA A 348 34.78 20.24 39.05
CA ALA A 348 35.70 21.28 38.58
C ALA A 348 36.92 20.78 37.75
N SER A 349 37.13 19.47 37.66
CA SER A 349 38.18 18.84 36.83
C SER A 349 37.68 18.31 35.49
N ASP A 350 36.38 18.35 35.22
CA ASP A 350 35.81 17.81 34.00
C ASP A 350 36.08 18.73 32.80
N THR A 351 36.67 18.15 31.75
CA THR A 351 36.82 18.75 30.43
C THR A 351 35.60 18.46 29.54
N PRO A 352 35.33 19.26 28.49
CA PRO A 352 34.26 18.96 27.54
C PRO A 352 34.32 17.55 26.93
N ALA A 353 35.52 16.99 26.73
CA ALA A 353 35.70 15.61 26.26
C ALA A 353 35.24 14.58 27.31
N THR A 354 35.66 14.75 28.57
CA THR A 354 35.22 13.85 29.66
C THR A 354 33.72 13.96 29.96
N ILE A 355 33.09 15.10 29.67
CA ILE A 355 31.64 15.29 29.76
C ILE A 355 30.93 14.52 28.64
N ALA A 356 31.48 14.55 27.42
CA ALA A 356 30.98 13.76 26.28
C ALA A 356 31.04 12.25 26.57
N ASP A 357 32.14 11.76 27.15
CA ASP A 357 32.30 10.35 27.51
C ASP A 357 31.29 9.91 28.58
N LYS A 358 31.10 10.73 29.62
CA LYS A 358 30.11 10.50 30.69
C LYS A 358 28.69 10.43 30.13
N LEU A 359 28.35 11.28 29.17
CA LEU A 359 27.03 11.32 28.52
C LEU A 359 26.80 10.18 27.52
N THR A 360 27.86 9.66 26.88
CA THR A 360 27.79 8.53 25.93
C THR A 360 27.67 7.17 26.63
N THR A 361 28.03 7.09 27.91
CA THR A 361 27.86 5.87 28.72
C THR A 361 26.37 5.55 28.99
N VAL A 362 25.46 6.47 28.64
CA VAL A 362 24.01 6.35 28.86
C VAL A 362 23.35 5.59 27.73
N LEU A 363 22.51 4.61 28.08
CA LEU A 363 21.69 3.89 27.11
C LEU A 363 20.73 4.88 26.41
N GLY A 364 20.87 5.05 25.09
CA GLY A 364 19.92 5.86 24.30
C GLY A 364 20.36 7.27 23.89
N VAL A 365 21.52 7.79 24.34
CA VAL A 365 22.11 9.07 23.89
C VAL A 365 23.60 8.89 23.59
N ALA A 366 24.11 9.60 22.59
CA ALA A 366 25.54 9.72 22.28
C ALA A 366 25.94 11.20 22.32
N ALA A 367 27.06 11.53 22.96
CA ALA A 367 27.57 12.90 23.04
C ALA A 367 28.99 12.98 22.51
N ARG A 368 29.30 14.02 21.75
CA ARG A 368 30.64 14.23 21.17
C ARG A 368 31.02 15.69 21.09
N LEU A 369 32.31 15.95 20.95
CA LEU A 369 32.83 17.28 20.62
C LEU A 369 32.84 17.45 19.09
N SER A 370 32.50 18.65 18.61
CA SER A 370 32.64 19.04 17.21
C SER A 370 34.10 18.90 16.76
N PRO A 371 34.39 18.59 15.47
CA PRO A 371 35.76 18.49 14.95
C PRO A 371 36.65 19.71 15.25
N ASP A 372 36.04 20.90 15.34
CA ASP A 372 36.73 22.16 15.69
C ASP A 372 36.97 22.34 17.19
N GLY A 373 36.49 21.43 18.04
CA GLY A 373 36.64 21.45 19.50
C GLY A 373 35.78 22.48 20.24
N THR A 374 34.96 23.25 19.52
CA THR A 374 34.25 24.44 20.03
C THR A 374 32.86 24.17 20.59
N ARG A 375 32.25 23.03 20.26
CA ARG A 375 30.86 22.72 20.61
C ARG A 375 30.69 21.26 21.00
N LEU A 376 29.77 20.99 21.92
CA LEU A 376 29.33 19.67 22.32
C LEU A 376 27.97 19.37 21.68
N LEU A 377 27.88 18.22 21.01
CA LEU A 377 26.67 17.73 20.36
C LEU A 377 26.17 16.52 21.13
N VAL A 378 24.92 16.58 21.59
CA VAL A 378 24.24 15.46 22.27
C VAL A 378 23.11 14.99 21.36
N THR A 379 23.12 13.72 20.95
CA THR A 379 22.20 13.15 19.96
C THR A 379 21.55 11.88 20.51
N SER A 380 20.26 11.66 20.24
CA SER A 380 19.61 10.40 20.61
C SER A 380 20.14 9.22 19.78
N GLN A 381 20.31 8.05 20.40
CA GLN A 381 20.71 6.84 19.68
C GLN A 381 19.57 6.31 18.80
N GLU A 382 18.30 6.60 19.12
CA GLU A 382 17.16 6.15 18.33
C GLU A 382 16.55 7.29 17.51
N PRO A 383 16.30 7.09 16.20
CA PRO A 383 15.62 8.08 15.35
C PRO A 383 14.24 8.46 15.92
N GLY A 384 13.90 9.75 15.92
CA GLY A 384 12.59 10.25 16.35
C GLY A 384 12.31 10.30 17.88
N LYS A 385 13.19 9.79 18.74
CA LYS A 385 13.04 9.93 20.19
C LYS A 385 13.44 11.33 20.67
N SER A 386 12.53 12.00 21.36
CA SER A 386 12.81 13.27 22.03
C SER A 386 13.40 13.06 23.42
N PHE A 387 14.42 13.85 23.77
CA PHE A 387 14.97 13.90 25.12
C PHE A 387 15.06 15.35 25.60
N THR A 388 15.05 15.54 26.91
CA THR A 388 15.18 16.85 27.56
C THR A 388 16.34 16.82 28.54
N LEU A 389 17.14 17.88 28.55
CA LEU A 389 18.20 18.11 29.52
C LEU A 389 17.73 19.14 30.54
N GLU A 390 17.80 18.80 31.82
CA GLU A 390 17.72 19.77 32.91
C GLU A 390 19.11 20.07 33.44
N LEU A 391 19.47 21.35 33.45
CA LEU A 391 20.80 21.82 33.74
C LEU A 391 20.79 22.70 34.99
N THR A 392 21.71 22.45 35.92
CA THR A 392 21.94 23.28 37.11
C THR A 392 23.43 23.58 37.31
N GLY A 393 23.74 24.71 37.94
CA GLY A 393 25.13 25.12 38.21
C GLY A 393 25.94 25.38 36.94
N ALA A 394 27.20 24.92 36.90
CA ALA A 394 28.10 25.12 35.75
C ALA A 394 27.68 24.39 34.47
N ALA A 395 26.73 23.44 34.58
CA ALA A 395 26.12 22.76 33.43
C ALA A 395 25.29 23.71 32.56
N ARG A 396 24.77 24.79 33.17
CA ARG A 396 23.88 25.74 32.50
C ARG A 396 24.58 26.50 31.38
N SER A 397 25.81 26.96 31.65
CA SER A 397 26.61 27.74 30.71
C SER A 397 27.10 26.91 29.51
N LEU A 398 26.91 25.58 29.51
CA LEU A 398 27.19 24.73 28.36
C LEU A 398 26.15 24.91 27.26
N PHE A 399 24.86 25.02 27.59
CA PHE A 399 23.78 24.96 26.59
C PHE A 399 22.83 26.15 26.59
N SER A 400 22.92 27.07 27.56
CA SER A 400 22.02 28.24 27.63
C SER A 400 22.69 29.49 28.21
N THR A 401 22.25 30.66 27.72
CA THR A 401 22.59 31.99 28.24
C THR A 401 21.60 32.49 29.30
N SER A 402 20.59 31.70 29.67
CA SER A 402 19.55 32.09 30.64
C SER A 402 20.12 32.34 32.04
N ALA A 403 19.58 33.35 32.74
CA ALA A 403 19.95 33.73 34.11
C ALA A 403 19.22 32.92 35.21
N GLU A 404 18.40 31.94 34.82
CA GLU A 404 17.63 31.10 35.76
C GLU A 404 18.52 30.02 36.43
N ASP A 405 18.13 29.58 37.63
CA ASP A 405 18.87 28.58 38.43
C ASP A 405 18.72 27.14 37.89
N ARG A 406 17.66 26.89 37.10
CA ARG A 406 17.39 25.61 36.43
C ARG A 406 16.95 25.88 35.00
N VAL A 407 17.56 25.20 34.03
CA VAL A 407 17.24 25.37 32.61
C VAL A 407 16.85 24.04 31.99
N LEU A 408 15.73 24.03 31.27
CA LEU A 408 15.23 22.87 30.52
C LEU A 408 15.44 23.11 29.02
N ILE A 409 16.10 22.17 28.35
CA ILE A 409 16.32 22.21 26.90
C ILE A 409 15.82 20.90 26.32
N SER A 410 14.85 20.99 25.42
CA SER A 410 14.32 19.84 24.71
C SER A 410 14.93 19.76 23.31
N SER A 411 15.20 18.53 22.87
CA SER A 411 15.68 18.26 21.53
C SER A 411 14.64 18.66 20.47
N GLN A 412 15.10 19.20 19.34
CA GLN A 412 14.20 19.59 18.24
C GLN A 412 14.12 18.48 17.19
N PRO A 413 12.93 18.23 16.62
CA PRO A 413 12.78 17.28 15.52
C PRO A 413 13.48 17.82 14.26
N ALA A 414 14.41 17.06 13.71
CA ALA A 414 14.99 17.31 12.41
C ALA A 414 14.39 16.32 11.39
N ALA A 415 13.88 16.87 10.29
CA ALA A 415 13.46 16.10 9.13
C ALA A 415 14.52 16.24 8.04
N ARG A 416 14.85 15.14 7.35
CA ARG A 416 15.71 15.20 6.17
C ARG A 416 14.96 16.00 5.08
N PRO A 417 15.61 16.97 4.39
CA PRO A 417 15.04 17.58 3.20
C PRO A 417 14.80 16.50 2.15
N VAL A 418 13.60 16.49 1.57
CA VAL A 418 13.23 15.54 0.53
C VAL A 418 13.99 15.92 -0.75
N ASP A 419 14.84 15.02 -1.24
CA ASP A 419 15.68 15.23 -2.41
C ASP A 419 15.24 14.33 -3.57
N HIS A 420 14.44 14.88 -4.48
CA HIS A 420 13.95 14.21 -5.69
C HIS A 420 14.90 14.34 -6.89
N SER A 421 16.15 14.77 -6.69
CA SER A 421 17.07 15.05 -7.82
C SER A 421 17.90 13.85 -8.28
N HIS A 422 17.73 12.68 -7.65
CA HIS A 422 18.45 11.46 -8.02
C HIS A 422 17.68 10.62 -9.06
N ILE A 423 18.41 9.78 -9.80
CA ILE A 423 17.83 8.83 -10.75
C ILE A 423 17.39 7.61 -9.97
N ASP A 424 16.12 7.25 -10.09
CA ASP A 424 15.51 6.09 -9.44
C ASP A 424 15.96 4.78 -10.11
N PHE A 425 15.88 3.65 -9.40
CA PHE A 425 16.31 2.34 -9.88
C PHE A 425 15.62 1.95 -11.19
N ALA A 426 14.29 2.07 -11.24
CA ALA A 426 13.52 1.73 -12.44
C ALA A 426 13.84 2.67 -13.63
N ALA A 427 14.13 3.94 -13.36
CA ALA A 427 14.56 4.90 -14.37
C ALA A 427 15.97 4.58 -14.88
N PHE A 428 16.89 4.22 -13.99
CA PHE A 428 18.26 3.81 -14.34
C PHE A 428 18.27 2.56 -15.24
N LEU A 429 17.44 1.58 -14.92
CA LEU A 429 17.31 0.34 -15.69
C LEU A 429 16.54 0.50 -17.01
N GLY A 430 15.97 1.68 -17.29
CA GLY A 430 15.13 1.92 -18.47
C GLY A 430 13.82 1.13 -18.49
N ILE A 431 13.37 0.65 -17.32
CA ILE A 431 12.13 -0.13 -17.15
C ILE A 431 10.97 0.71 -16.61
N GLU A 432 11.20 1.98 -16.33
CA GLU A 432 10.18 2.92 -15.88
C GLU A 432 9.11 3.11 -16.97
N THR A 433 7.88 2.68 -16.68
CA THR A 433 6.76 2.73 -17.63
C THR A 433 5.79 3.88 -17.38
N ALA A 434 6.00 4.63 -16.29
CA ALA A 434 5.15 5.77 -15.91
C ALA A 434 5.97 7.07 -15.86
N LEU A 435 5.32 8.18 -16.18
CA LEU A 435 5.93 9.51 -16.05
C LEU A 435 5.73 10.00 -14.61
N LYS A 436 6.83 10.32 -13.94
CA LYS A 436 6.80 11.00 -12.64
C LYS A 436 6.64 12.49 -12.88
N SER A 437 5.54 13.06 -12.42
CA SER A 437 5.40 14.52 -12.37
C SER A 437 6.16 15.02 -11.15
N ARG A 438 7.15 15.89 -11.37
CA ARG A 438 7.72 16.67 -10.28
C ARG A 438 6.72 17.77 -9.88
N GLN A 439 6.45 17.90 -8.59
CA GLN A 439 5.74 19.09 -8.10
C GLN A 439 6.71 20.27 -8.16
N PHE A 440 6.42 21.24 -9.01
CA PHE A 440 7.10 22.52 -9.05
C PHE A 440 6.43 23.49 -8.09
N GLY A 441 7.21 24.42 -7.52
CA GLY A 441 6.64 25.49 -6.71
C GLY A 441 5.75 26.40 -7.57
N SER A 442 4.76 27.05 -6.97
CA SER A 442 3.98 28.08 -7.68
C SER A 442 4.91 29.16 -8.26
N GLY A 443 4.83 29.40 -9.57
CA GLY A 443 5.61 30.43 -10.28
C GLY A 443 7.02 30.02 -10.71
N GLU A 444 7.38 28.74 -10.64
CA GLU A 444 8.67 28.24 -11.09
C GLU A 444 8.74 28.22 -12.63
N VAL A 445 9.75 28.90 -13.20
CA VAL A 445 9.91 29.01 -14.66
C VAL A 445 10.87 27.95 -15.17
N LEU A 446 10.35 27.04 -16.00
CA LEU A 446 11.17 26.07 -16.73
C LEU A 446 11.79 26.75 -17.96
N ALA A 447 13.07 27.09 -17.87
CA ALA A 447 13.85 27.60 -19.00
C ALA A 447 14.46 26.43 -19.79
N LEU A 448 13.87 26.11 -20.95
CA LEU A 448 14.43 25.14 -21.88
C LEU A 448 15.47 25.83 -22.76
N THR A 449 16.73 25.37 -22.70
CA THR A 449 17.82 25.87 -23.56
C THR A 449 17.73 25.35 -24.99
N ASP A 450 17.13 24.17 -25.18
CA ASP A 450 16.95 23.51 -26.47
C ASP A 450 15.50 23.02 -26.66
N ASP A 451 15.14 22.62 -27.89
CA ASP A 451 13.87 21.96 -28.18
C ASP A 451 13.75 20.66 -27.34
N LEU A 452 12.73 20.58 -26.48
CA LEU A 452 12.41 19.35 -25.75
C LEU A 452 11.40 18.55 -26.57
N ASN A 453 11.84 17.40 -27.09
CA ASN A 453 10.97 16.48 -27.81
C ASN A 453 10.64 15.28 -26.93
N LEU A 454 9.37 15.16 -26.53
CA LEU A 454 8.88 14.04 -25.74
C LEU A 454 8.09 13.12 -26.66
N ARG A 455 8.52 11.87 -26.78
CA ARG A 455 7.80 10.82 -27.50
C ARG A 455 7.22 9.85 -26.49
N PHE A 456 5.90 9.83 -26.38
CA PHE A 456 5.16 8.89 -25.56
C PHE A 456 4.82 7.68 -26.41
N GLU A 457 5.27 6.49 -26.02
CA GLU A 457 4.96 5.25 -26.71
C GLU A 457 4.23 4.29 -25.77
N SER A 458 3.15 3.69 -26.27
CA SER A 458 2.43 2.61 -25.59
C SER A 458 2.04 1.56 -26.62
N GLY A 459 2.77 0.45 -26.65
CA GLY A 459 2.61 -0.58 -27.66
C GLY A 459 2.85 -0.04 -29.08
N LYS A 460 1.81 -0.04 -29.92
CA LYS A 460 1.87 0.51 -31.30
C LYS A 460 1.50 2.00 -31.38
N ASN A 461 1.03 2.59 -30.29
CA ASN A 461 0.59 3.97 -30.27
C ASN A 461 1.76 4.87 -29.88
N ALA A 462 1.99 5.94 -30.64
CA ALA A 462 2.97 6.96 -30.32
C ALA A 462 2.31 8.35 -30.35
N ALA A 463 2.63 9.18 -29.37
CA ALA A 463 2.29 10.60 -29.33
C ALA A 463 3.58 11.40 -29.17
N GLU A 464 3.77 12.42 -29.99
CA GLU A 464 4.94 13.29 -29.93
C GLU A 464 4.50 14.67 -29.44
N LEU A 465 5.13 15.13 -28.36
CA LEU A 465 5.02 16.50 -27.86
C LEU A 465 6.35 17.18 -28.06
N LYS A 466 6.40 18.08 -29.05
CA LYS A 466 7.54 18.96 -29.26
C LYS A 466 7.32 20.30 -28.55
N ILE A 467 8.17 20.59 -27.58
CA ILE A 467 8.25 21.89 -26.93
C ILE A 467 9.45 22.62 -27.53
N ASN A 468 9.19 23.72 -28.25
CA ASN A 468 10.26 24.48 -28.89
C ASN A 468 11.09 25.25 -27.85
N GLY A 469 12.41 25.27 -28.01
CA GLY A 469 13.33 26.04 -27.20
C GLY A 469 13.05 27.55 -27.33
N GLY A 470 13.15 28.27 -26.20
CA GLY A 470 12.96 29.72 -26.15
C GLY A 470 11.57 30.21 -25.74
N VAL A 471 10.63 29.33 -25.41
CA VAL A 471 9.33 29.70 -24.81
C VAL A 471 9.36 29.40 -23.31
N SER A 472 9.24 30.44 -22.48
CA SER A 472 9.03 30.27 -21.03
C SER A 472 7.62 29.73 -20.80
N ILE A 473 7.52 28.56 -20.17
CA ILE A 473 6.23 27.99 -19.78
C ILE A 473 6.01 28.28 -18.30
N THR A 474 4.90 28.92 -17.99
CA THR A 474 4.38 29.09 -16.63
C THR A 474 3.22 28.10 -16.48
N ILE A 475 3.29 27.21 -15.50
CA ILE A 475 2.21 26.30 -15.14
C ILE A 475 1.53 26.94 -13.93
N ASP A 476 0.34 27.51 -14.14
CA ASP A 476 -0.51 28.10 -13.09
C ASP A 476 -1.38 27.04 -12.41
#